data_AF-A0A183HQS7-F1
#
_entry.id   AF-A0A183HQS7-F1
#
_cell.length_a   1.000
_cell.length_b   1.000
_cell.length_c   1.000
_cell.angle_alpha   90.00
_cell.angle_beta   90.00
_cell.angle_gamma   90.00
#
_symmetry.space_group_name_H-M   'P 1'
#
loop_
_entity.id
_entity.type
_entity.pdbx_description
1 polymer ?
#
loop_
_entity_poly.entity_id
_entity_poly.type
_entity_poly.pdbx_seq_one_letter_code
_entity_poly.pdbx_strand_id
1 'polypeptide(L)'
;IQYTIGRVPIASTDFSTHAYSYDDSPHDFTLSNFSLAKEDFKFKIPYIKQALNLTGGMLKLFCTPWSAPGWMKTTGRMIGGGTLRGPPNGSYHVTWANHYVKFLEAYKNNGITFWGLTVQNEPITGVDLSYKFQTMYFNPKTERDFIKNHLGPTLRRSDVGRNISLMIMDDQRSQLPIWADVVLVYTYNLYAHLIVPFEVLKDKEAAQ
;
A
#
# COMPACT_ATOMS: atom_id res chain seq x y z
N ILE A 1 17.21 -6.73 -21.51
CA ILE A 1 17.34 -6.90 -20.04
C ILE A 1 16.06 -7.39 -19.33
N GLN A 2 14.92 -7.59 -20.03
CA GLN A 2 13.76 -8.37 -19.56
C GLN A 2 13.31 -8.08 -18.11
N TYR A 3 12.94 -6.84 -17.81
CA TYR A 3 12.43 -6.50 -16.48
C TYR A 3 11.18 -7.32 -16.16
N THR A 4 11.16 -7.92 -14.97
CA THR A 4 10.09 -8.81 -14.50
C THR A 4 9.26 -8.21 -13.37
N ILE A 5 9.59 -7.00 -12.90
CA ILE A 5 8.86 -6.29 -11.85
C ILE A 5 8.57 -4.85 -12.27
N GLY A 6 7.35 -4.38 -12.02
CA GLY A 6 6.94 -2.98 -12.19
C GLY A 6 6.27 -2.44 -10.92
N ARG A 7 6.72 -1.27 -10.45
CA ARG A 7 6.11 -0.53 -9.34
C ARG A 7 5.11 0.48 -9.91
N VAL A 8 3.87 0.47 -9.42
CA VAL A 8 2.80 1.36 -9.87
C VAL A 8 2.31 2.21 -8.70
N PRO A 9 2.51 3.54 -8.74
CA PRO A 9 1.93 4.42 -7.73
C PRO A 9 0.42 4.33 -7.66
N ILE A 10 -0.14 4.37 -6.45
CA ILE A 10 -1.56 4.64 -6.22
C ILE A 10 -1.69 6.17 -6.18
N ALA A 11 -2.29 6.73 -7.22
CA ALA A 11 -2.41 8.16 -7.48
C ALA A 11 -1.07 8.89 -7.69
N SER A 12 -0.97 10.14 -7.22
CA SER A 12 0.15 11.05 -7.50
C SER A 12 1.38 10.83 -6.63
N THR A 13 2.53 11.26 -7.15
CA THR A 13 3.86 11.19 -6.53
C THR A 13 4.60 12.52 -6.73
N ASP A 14 5.84 12.60 -6.25
CA ASP A 14 6.80 13.65 -6.60
C ASP A 14 7.15 13.67 -8.10
N PHE A 15 7.06 12.54 -8.80
CA PHE A 15 7.20 12.42 -10.26
C PHE A 15 5.88 12.65 -11.02
N SER A 16 4.92 13.32 -10.39
CA SER A 16 3.67 13.76 -11.02
C SER A 16 3.66 15.28 -11.21
N THR A 17 2.95 15.77 -12.21
CA THR A 17 2.89 17.22 -12.51
C THR A 17 2.04 18.02 -11.53
N HIS A 18 1.24 17.34 -10.71
CA HIS A 18 0.43 17.90 -9.64
C HIS A 18 0.05 16.81 -8.65
N ALA A 19 -0.38 17.22 -7.45
CA ALA A 19 -0.95 16.31 -6.47
C ALA A 19 -2.44 16.03 -6.79
N TYR A 20 -2.80 14.76 -6.80
CA TYR A 20 -4.16 14.25 -6.95
C TYR A 20 -4.31 12.91 -6.20
N SER A 21 -5.53 12.60 -5.76
CA SER A 21 -5.90 11.27 -5.26
C SER A 21 -6.99 10.65 -6.15
N TYR A 22 -7.52 9.49 -5.75
CA TYR A 22 -8.68 8.89 -6.43
C TYR A 22 -10.01 9.26 -5.79
N ASP A 23 -9.99 9.96 -4.66
CA ASP A 23 -11.20 10.41 -3.96
C ASP A 23 -10.91 11.71 -3.20
N ASP A 24 -10.89 12.83 -3.93
CA ASP A 24 -10.65 14.15 -3.35
C ASP A 24 -11.93 14.82 -2.80
N SER A 25 -13.09 14.15 -2.89
CA SER A 25 -14.37 14.61 -2.34
C SER A 25 -14.36 14.54 -0.81
N PRO A 26 -14.47 15.67 -0.09
CA PRO A 26 -14.40 15.67 1.37
C PRO A 26 -15.47 14.79 2.02
N HIS A 27 -15.06 13.99 3.01
CA HIS A 27 -15.94 13.14 3.82
C HIS A 27 -16.68 12.02 3.06
N ASP A 28 -16.19 11.62 1.89
CA ASP A 28 -16.73 10.46 1.17
C ASP A 28 -16.25 9.13 1.78
N PHE A 29 -16.73 8.84 2.98
CA PHE A 29 -16.38 7.60 3.68
C PHE A 29 -16.82 6.33 2.94
N THR A 30 -17.75 6.47 1.99
CA THR A 30 -18.27 5.39 1.15
C THR A 30 -17.43 5.14 -0.11
N LEU A 31 -16.50 6.03 -0.45
CA LEU A 31 -15.73 6.01 -1.70
C LEU A 31 -16.66 6.00 -2.93
N SER A 32 -17.75 6.75 -2.87
CA SER A 32 -18.77 6.86 -3.92
C SER A 32 -18.28 7.65 -5.14
N ASN A 33 -17.37 8.61 -4.92
CA ASN A 33 -16.72 9.43 -5.93
C ASN A 33 -15.35 8.88 -6.34
N PHE A 34 -14.97 7.68 -5.85
CA PHE A 34 -13.70 7.07 -6.22
C PHE A 34 -13.61 6.89 -7.74
N SER A 35 -12.57 7.47 -8.34
CA SER A 35 -12.26 7.27 -9.76
C SER A 35 -10.76 7.30 -10.00
N LEU A 36 -10.30 6.47 -10.94
CA LEU A 36 -8.97 6.63 -11.49
C LEU A 36 -8.85 7.98 -12.19
N ALA A 37 -7.63 8.53 -12.18
CA ALA A 37 -7.35 9.84 -12.76
C ALA A 37 -7.03 9.73 -14.26
N LYS A 38 -7.00 10.87 -14.95
CA LYS A 38 -6.62 10.93 -16.38
C LYS A 38 -5.22 10.35 -16.62
N GLU A 39 -4.31 10.47 -15.65
CA GLU A 39 -2.95 9.96 -15.68
C GLU A 39 -2.92 8.43 -15.76
N ASP A 40 -3.86 7.74 -15.10
CA ASP A 40 -3.98 6.30 -15.18
C ASP A 40 -4.37 5.86 -16.59
N PHE A 41 -5.40 6.48 -17.16
CA PHE A 41 -5.92 6.11 -18.47
C PHE A 41 -5.00 6.53 -19.62
N LYS A 42 -4.35 7.70 -19.51
CA LYS A 42 -3.50 8.23 -20.59
C LYS A 42 -2.08 7.68 -20.55
N PHE A 43 -1.55 7.36 -19.36
CA PHE A 43 -0.15 6.98 -19.21
C PHE A 43 -0.02 5.58 -18.61
N LYS A 44 -0.41 5.38 -17.36
CA LYS A 44 -0.03 4.16 -16.62
C LYS A 44 -0.61 2.89 -17.24
N ILE A 45 -1.92 2.83 -17.46
CA ILE A 45 -2.61 1.64 -17.95
C ILE A 45 -2.15 1.24 -19.36
N PRO A 46 -2.06 2.15 -20.36
CA PRO A 46 -1.56 1.79 -21.69
C PRO A 46 -0.14 1.22 -21.67
N TYR A 47 0.79 1.86 -20.95
CA TYR A 47 2.18 1.41 -20.89
C TYR A 47 2.33 0.09 -20.11
N ILE A 48 1.56 -0.11 -19.03
CA ILE A 48 1.53 -1.39 -18.32
C ILE A 48 1.04 -2.51 -19.24
N LYS A 49 -0.03 -2.30 -20.00
CA LYS A 49 -0.53 -3.30 -20.95
C LYS A 49 0.49 -3.64 -22.03
N GLN A 50 1.18 -2.62 -22.56
CA GLN A 50 2.26 -2.84 -23.53
C GLN A 50 3.40 -3.66 -22.93
N ALA A 51 3.82 -3.35 -21.71
CA ALA A 51 4.87 -4.08 -21.01
C ALA A 51 4.46 -5.53 -20.69
N LEU A 52 3.21 -5.76 -20.28
CA LEU A 52 2.67 -7.10 -20.07
C LEU A 52 2.67 -7.91 -21.38
N ASN A 53 2.27 -7.30 -22.49
CA ASN A 53 2.30 -7.97 -23.80
C ASN A 53 3.73 -8.35 -24.22
N LEU A 54 4.67 -7.42 -24.09
CA LEU A 54 6.08 -7.65 -24.44
C LEU A 54 6.77 -8.69 -23.56
N THR A 55 6.29 -8.89 -22.33
CA THR A 55 6.83 -9.88 -21.39
C THR A 55 6.05 -11.20 -21.40
N GLY A 56 5.06 -11.36 -22.29
CA GLY A 56 4.20 -12.57 -22.30
C GLY A 56 3.43 -12.77 -21.00
N GLY A 57 3.12 -11.69 -20.28
CA GLY A 57 2.42 -11.71 -18.99
C GLY A 57 3.30 -12.03 -17.78
N MET A 58 4.62 -12.14 -17.94
CA MET A 58 5.54 -12.48 -16.82
C MET A 58 5.83 -11.30 -15.88
N LEU A 59 5.46 -10.07 -16.25
CA LEU A 59 5.70 -8.87 -15.44
C LEU A 59 4.83 -8.88 -14.17
N LYS A 60 5.48 -9.00 -13.01
CA LYS A 60 4.84 -8.84 -11.69
C LYS A 60 4.70 -7.36 -11.37
N LEU A 61 3.47 -6.93 -11.08
CA LEU A 61 3.21 -5.55 -10.68
C LEU A 61 3.04 -5.48 -9.16
N PHE A 62 3.58 -4.45 -8.53
CA PHE A 62 3.20 -4.09 -7.17
C PHE A 62 2.85 -2.62 -7.06
N CYS A 63 1.98 -2.27 -6.13
CA CYS A 63 1.51 -0.90 -5.94
C CYS A 63 1.83 -0.34 -4.56
N THR A 64 1.86 0.99 -4.47
CA THR A 64 2.11 1.72 -3.22
C THR A 64 1.50 3.13 -3.29
N PRO A 65 0.88 3.64 -2.23
CA PRO A 65 0.46 5.03 -2.15
C PRO A 65 1.55 5.92 -1.56
N TRP A 66 1.65 7.15 -2.07
CA TRP A 66 2.45 8.20 -1.42
C TRP A 66 1.66 8.92 -0.32
N SER A 67 0.33 9.03 -0.45
CA SER A 67 -0.51 9.71 0.53
C SER A 67 -1.96 9.25 0.41
N ALA A 68 -2.69 9.27 1.52
CA ALA A 68 -4.15 9.29 1.49
C ALA A 68 -4.67 10.65 0.97
N PRO A 69 -5.94 10.74 0.51
CA PRO A 69 -6.57 12.01 0.17
C PRO A 69 -6.46 13.06 1.28
N GLY A 70 -6.36 14.34 0.90
CA GLY A 70 -6.12 15.42 1.86
C GLY A 70 -7.14 15.47 3.00
N TRP A 71 -8.42 15.23 2.70
CA TRP A 71 -9.50 15.22 3.69
C TRP A 71 -9.38 14.09 4.72
N MET A 72 -8.65 13.01 4.40
CA MET A 72 -8.37 11.92 5.36
C MET A 72 -7.16 12.21 6.26
N LYS A 73 -6.33 13.21 5.95
CA LYS A 73 -5.09 13.50 6.66
C LYS A 73 -5.24 14.60 7.71
N THR A 74 -4.53 14.48 8.83
CA THR A 74 -4.56 15.48 9.92
C THR A 74 -4.18 16.88 9.43
N THR A 75 -3.32 16.98 8.43
CA THR A 75 -2.90 18.24 7.81
C THR A 75 -3.87 18.79 6.76
N GLY A 76 -4.87 18.02 6.33
CA GLY A 76 -5.83 18.43 5.30
C GLY A 76 -5.26 18.44 3.87
N ARG A 77 -4.01 17.99 3.67
CA ARG A 77 -3.29 18.06 2.38
C ARG A 77 -2.45 16.82 2.15
N MET A 78 -2.28 16.45 0.87
CA MET A 78 -1.40 15.34 0.48
C MET A 78 0.08 15.69 0.62
N ILE A 79 0.47 16.90 0.19
CA ILE A 79 1.85 17.40 0.30
C ILE A 79 2.16 17.83 1.74
N GLY A 80 3.31 17.38 2.23
CA GLY A 80 3.70 17.53 3.63
C GLY A 80 3.13 16.41 4.50
N GLY A 81 3.79 16.16 5.63
CA GLY A 81 3.52 15.06 6.54
C GLY A 81 2.12 15.01 7.16
N GLY A 82 2.02 14.24 8.24
CA GLY A 82 0.80 13.97 8.98
C GLY A 82 0.29 12.55 8.80
N THR A 83 -0.63 12.17 9.69
CA THR A 83 -1.23 10.84 9.76
C THR A 83 -2.65 10.85 9.18
N LEU A 84 -3.28 9.70 9.11
CA LEU A 84 -4.74 9.61 9.02
C LEU A 84 -5.40 10.33 10.21
N ARG A 85 -6.58 10.91 9.96
CA ARG A 85 -7.44 11.53 10.97
C ARG A 85 -8.15 10.48 11.82
N GLY A 86 -8.61 10.94 12.98
CA GLY A 86 -9.49 10.17 13.85
C GLY A 86 -8.79 9.02 14.56
N PRO A 87 -9.55 8.26 15.37
CA PRO A 87 -8.99 7.15 16.14
C PRO A 87 -8.54 6.01 15.20
N PRO A 88 -7.56 5.18 15.61
CA PRO A 88 -7.06 4.06 14.81
C PRO A 88 -8.12 3.07 14.34
N ASN A 89 -9.26 2.95 15.03
CA ASN A 89 -10.39 2.09 14.66
C ASN A 89 -11.58 2.88 14.07
N GLY A 90 -11.36 4.14 13.69
CA GLY A 90 -12.39 5.03 13.16
C GLY A 90 -12.59 4.93 11.65
N SER A 91 -13.58 5.68 11.15
CA SER A 91 -13.99 5.67 9.74
C SER A 91 -12.85 5.97 8.78
N TYR A 92 -11.96 6.90 9.08
CA TYR A 92 -10.82 7.23 8.20
C TYR A 92 -9.88 6.04 7.94
N HIS A 93 -9.61 5.21 8.94
CA HIS A 93 -8.75 4.02 8.77
C HIS A 93 -9.47 2.93 7.99
N VAL A 94 -10.77 2.72 8.27
CA VAL A 94 -11.61 1.77 7.51
C VAL A 94 -11.72 2.19 6.04
N THR A 95 -12.02 3.46 5.78
CA THR A 95 -12.14 4.00 4.43
C THR A 95 -10.81 3.95 3.69
N TRP A 96 -9.68 4.25 4.36
CA TRP A 96 -8.37 4.12 3.73
C TRP A 96 -8.05 2.67 3.33
N ALA A 97 -8.39 1.68 4.16
CA ALA A 97 -8.26 0.27 3.78
C ALA A 97 -9.15 -0.11 2.57
N ASN A 98 -10.39 0.39 2.53
CA ASN A 98 -11.30 0.17 1.40
C ASN A 98 -10.80 0.84 0.12
N HIS A 99 -10.07 1.94 0.21
CA HIS A 99 -9.49 2.65 -0.93
C HIS A 99 -8.48 1.77 -1.70
N TYR A 100 -7.69 0.92 -1.02
CA TYR A 100 -6.82 -0.05 -1.71
C TYR A 100 -7.63 -1.07 -2.51
N VAL A 101 -8.74 -1.58 -1.95
CA VAL A 101 -9.61 -2.51 -2.67
C VAL A 101 -10.24 -1.84 -3.89
N LYS A 102 -10.74 -0.60 -3.76
CA LYS A 102 -11.26 0.18 -4.90
C LYS A 102 -10.22 0.38 -6.00
N PHE A 103 -8.97 0.67 -5.64
CA PHE A 103 -7.87 0.75 -6.59
C PHE A 103 -7.63 -0.57 -7.33
N LEU A 104 -7.53 -1.68 -6.58
CA LEU A 104 -7.30 -3.01 -7.16
C LEU A 104 -8.47 -3.44 -8.07
N GLU A 105 -9.72 -3.16 -7.68
CA GLU A 105 -10.92 -3.39 -8.48
C GLU A 105 -10.88 -2.58 -9.78
N ALA A 106 -10.57 -1.28 -9.69
CA ALA A 106 -10.52 -0.40 -10.84
C ALA A 106 -9.44 -0.81 -11.86
N TYR A 107 -8.26 -1.23 -11.40
CA TYR A 107 -7.21 -1.76 -12.28
C TYR A 107 -7.56 -3.14 -12.84
N LYS A 108 -8.20 -4.02 -12.05
CA LYS A 108 -8.70 -5.32 -12.55
C LYS A 108 -9.74 -5.14 -13.65
N ASN A 109 -10.64 -4.16 -13.52
CA ASN A 109 -11.61 -3.81 -14.57
C ASN A 109 -10.94 -3.30 -15.86
N ASN A 110 -9.68 -2.86 -15.76
CA ASN A 110 -8.85 -2.53 -16.90
C ASN A 110 -7.95 -3.69 -17.36
N GLY A 111 -8.14 -4.91 -16.84
CA GLY A 111 -7.37 -6.10 -17.21
C GLY A 111 -5.98 -6.16 -16.58
N ILE A 112 -5.71 -5.39 -15.53
CA ILE A 112 -4.42 -5.35 -14.84
C ILE A 112 -4.60 -5.90 -13.43
N THR A 113 -3.75 -6.87 -13.05
CA THR A 113 -3.72 -7.43 -11.69
C THR A 113 -2.36 -7.15 -11.04
N PHE A 114 -2.34 -7.16 -9.72
CA PHE A 114 -1.14 -6.92 -8.93
C PHE A 114 -0.70 -8.20 -8.24
N TRP A 115 0.61 -8.41 -8.19
CA TRP A 115 1.26 -9.43 -7.38
C TRP A 115 1.42 -8.97 -5.93
N GLY A 116 1.76 -7.70 -5.73
CA GLY A 116 2.09 -7.16 -4.42
C GLY A 116 1.55 -5.76 -4.17
N LEU A 117 1.61 -5.35 -2.90
CA LEU A 117 1.21 -4.03 -2.43
C LEU A 117 2.07 -3.69 -1.22
N THR A 118 2.59 -2.47 -1.14
CA THR A 118 3.18 -1.95 0.10
C THR A 118 2.17 -1.06 0.81
N VAL A 119 2.26 -1.00 2.15
CA VAL A 119 1.27 -0.26 2.95
C VAL A 119 1.37 1.23 2.68
N GLN A 120 2.57 1.79 2.61
CA GLN A 120 2.80 3.22 2.42
C GLN A 120 4.19 3.40 1.85
N ASN A 121 4.37 4.22 0.82
CA ASN A 121 5.70 4.62 0.39
C ASN A 121 6.34 5.52 1.47
N GLU A 122 7.55 5.16 1.89
CA GLU A 122 8.40 5.93 2.80
C GLU A 122 7.65 6.55 3.99
N PRO A 123 6.95 5.73 4.81
CA PRO A 123 6.12 6.20 5.91
C PRO A 123 6.85 7.14 6.86
N ILE A 124 8.17 6.99 7.08
CA ILE A 124 8.91 7.86 8.01
C ILE A 124 8.95 9.32 7.55
N THR A 125 8.88 9.57 6.24
CA THR A 125 8.90 10.93 5.67
C THR A 125 7.68 11.75 6.11
N GLY A 126 6.59 11.08 6.49
CA GLY A 126 5.37 11.72 6.97
C GLY A 126 5.52 12.40 8.33
N VAL A 127 6.61 12.16 9.06
CA VAL A 127 6.93 12.90 10.30
C VAL A 127 7.16 14.39 10.00
N ASP A 128 7.75 14.71 8.84
CA ASP A 128 8.03 16.08 8.44
C ASP A 128 6.79 16.75 7.84
N LEU A 129 6.15 17.62 8.63
CA LEU A 129 4.98 18.40 8.19
C LEU A 129 5.28 19.37 7.02
N SER A 130 6.56 19.64 6.76
CA SER A 130 7.07 20.52 5.70
C SER A 130 7.67 19.77 4.50
N TYR A 131 7.53 18.43 4.49
CA TYR A 131 8.01 17.58 3.40
C TYR A 131 7.47 18.05 2.05
N LYS A 132 8.31 18.00 1.02
CA LYS A 132 8.08 18.77 -0.22
C LYS A 132 7.07 18.14 -1.17
N PHE A 133 6.69 16.89 -0.93
CA PHE A 133 5.78 16.14 -1.79
C PHE A 133 4.83 15.26 -0.96
N GLN A 134 4.03 14.47 -1.65
CA GLN A 134 3.01 13.59 -1.08
C GLN A 134 3.67 12.59 -0.13
N THR A 135 3.22 12.56 1.11
CA THR A 135 3.70 11.61 2.13
C THR A 135 2.62 11.36 3.17
N MET A 136 2.66 10.24 3.89
CA MET A 136 1.80 10.01 5.05
C MET A 136 2.53 9.19 6.10
N TYR A 137 2.40 9.61 7.36
CA TYR A 137 3.11 8.98 8.46
C TYR A 137 2.42 7.70 8.93
N PHE A 138 3.18 6.62 8.93
CA PHE A 138 3.02 5.52 9.86
C PHE A 138 4.33 5.32 10.63
N ASN A 139 4.22 4.91 11.89
CA ASN A 139 5.33 4.29 12.59
C ASN A 139 5.12 2.77 12.61
N PRO A 140 6.10 1.96 13.03
CA PRO A 140 5.95 0.50 13.01
C PRO A 140 4.70 0.00 13.74
N LYS A 141 4.32 0.63 14.86
CA LYS A 141 3.15 0.24 15.65
C LYS A 141 1.84 0.60 14.94
N THR A 142 1.73 1.81 14.39
CA THR A 142 0.51 2.24 13.70
C THR A 142 0.33 1.52 12.36
N GLU A 143 1.41 1.19 11.65
CA GLU A 143 1.35 0.34 10.47
C GLU A 143 0.86 -1.07 10.84
N ARG A 144 1.46 -1.70 11.86
CA ARG A 144 1.03 -3.01 12.37
C ARG A 144 -0.47 -3.02 12.70
N ASP A 145 -0.93 -2.03 13.47
CA ASP A 145 -2.31 -1.96 13.92
C ASP A 145 -3.27 -1.70 12.74
N PHE A 146 -2.86 -0.88 11.77
CA PHE A 146 -3.61 -0.66 10.53
C PHE A 146 -3.72 -1.94 9.70
N ILE A 147 -2.63 -2.69 9.52
CA ILE A 147 -2.63 -3.98 8.82
C ILE A 147 -3.53 -4.98 9.54
N LYS A 148 -3.35 -5.15 10.85
CA LYS A 148 -4.07 -6.14 11.66
C LYS A 148 -5.58 -5.89 11.67
N ASN A 149 -5.98 -4.64 11.90
CA ASN A 149 -7.37 -4.31 12.18
C ASN A 149 -8.15 -3.91 10.93
N HIS A 150 -7.48 -3.41 9.88
CA HIS A 150 -8.15 -2.84 8.70
C HIS A 150 -7.67 -3.45 7.38
N LEU A 151 -6.45 -3.12 6.94
CA LEU A 151 -6.00 -3.44 5.59
C LEU A 151 -5.96 -4.95 5.33
N GLY A 152 -5.40 -5.74 6.26
CA GLY A 152 -5.32 -7.20 6.12
C GLY A 152 -6.70 -7.86 6.03
N PRO A 153 -7.62 -7.65 6.99
CA PRO A 153 -8.99 -8.15 6.89
C PRO A 153 -9.75 -7.67 5.65
N THR A 154 -9.58 -6.41 5.25
CA THR A 154 -10.24 -5.84 4.07
C THR A 154 -9.74 -6.47 2.77
N LEU A 155 -8.42 -6.67 2.61
CA LEU A 155 -7.86 -7.39 1.47
C LEU A 155 -8.34 -8.84 1.43
N ARG A 156 -8.32 -9.55 2.56
CA ARG A 156 -8.76 -10.97 2.64
C ARG A 156 -10.21 -11.19 2.25
N ARG A 157 -11.10 -10.23 2.53
CA ARG A 157 -12.52 -10.31 2.13
C ARG A 157 -12.77 -9.96 0.67
N SER A 158 -11.80 -9.37 -0.02
CA SER A 158 -11.96 -8.92 -1.41
C SER A 158 -11.38 -9.93 -2.40
N ASP A 159 -12.09 -10.15 -3.50
CA ASP A 159 -11.62 -11.01 -4.59
C ASP A 159 -10.37 -10.52 -5.30
N VAL A 160 -10.11 -9.21 -5.25
CA VAL A 160 -8.90 -8.61 -5.85
C VAL A 160 -7.75 -8.50 -4.87
N GLY A 161 -8.03 -8.60 -3.57
CA GLY A 161 -7.06 -8.40 -2.50
C GLY A 161 -6.56 -9.70 -1.86
N ARG A 162 -7.37 -10.78 -1.85
CA ARG A 162 -7.11 -11.97 -1.02
C ARG A 162 -5.80 -12.71 -1.32
N ASN A 163 -5.26 -12.54 -2.53
CA ASN A 163 -4.01 -13.18 -2.97
C ASN A 163 -2.84 -12.18 -3.14
N ILE A 164 -3.01 -10.92 -2.72
CA ILE A 164 -1.95 -9.91 -2.81
C ILE A 164 -0.86 -10.20 -1.78
N SER A 165 0.40 -10.14 -2.22
CA SER A 165 1.56 -10.12 -1.33
C SER A 165 1.69 -8.76 -0.66
N LEU A 166 1.30 -8.67 0.62
CA LEU A 166 1.41 -7.43 1.40
C LEU A 166 2.83 -7.27 1.95
N MET A 167 3.46 -6.14 1.62
CA MET A 167 4.80 -5.76 2.05
C MET A 167 4.73 -4.58 3.01
N ILE A 168 5.56 -4.61 4.06
CA ILE A 168 5.58 -3.61 5.13
C ILE A 168 6.74 -2.63 4.93
N MET A 169 6.72 -1.51 5.66
CA MET A 169 7.78 -0.48 5.69
C MET A 169 7.92 0.30 4.37
N ASP A 170 8.44 -0.31 3.30
CA ASP A 170 8.74 0.35 2.00
C ASP A 170 9.52 1.68 2.17
N ASP A 171 10.57 1.61 3.00
CA ASP A 171 11.37 2.75 3.46
C ASP A 171 12.87 2.38 3.56
N GLN A 172 13.67 3.31 4.07
CA GLN A 172 15.11 3.19 4.24
C GLN A 172 15.51 2.04 5.18
N ARG A 173 16.60 1.36 4.82
CA ARG A 173 17.19 0.25 5.60
C ARG A 173 17.54 0.63 7.05
N SER A 174 17.77 1.91 7.35
CA SER A 174 18.07 2.40 8.70
C SER A 174 16.92 2.17 9.70
N GLN A 175 15.70 1.94 9.21
CA GLN A 175 14.53 1.61 10.04
C GLN A 175 14.50 0.14 10.50
N LEU A 176 15.36 -0.71 9.92
CA LEU A 176 15.50 -2.11 10.30
C LEU A 176 16.57 -2.27 11.40
N PRO A 177 16.41 -3.26 12.31
CA PRO A 177 15.38 -4.31 12.32
C PRO A 177 14.06 -3.91 13.00
N ILE A 178 14.02 -2.76 13.69
CA ILE A 178 12.92 -2.36 14.57
C ILE A 178 11.56 -2.44 13.88
N TRP A 179 11.48 -1.99 12.63
CA TRP A 179 10.22 -2.03 11.88
C TRP A 179 9.69 -3.45 11.67
N ALA A 180 10.57 -4.37 11.26
CA ALA A 180 10.24 -5.78 11.08
C ALA A 180 9.86 -6.42 12.42
N ASP A 181 10.62 -6.16 13.49
CA ASP A 181 10.36 -6.72 14.80
C ASP A 181 8.98 -6.32 15.33
N VAL A 182 8.62 -5.04 15.23
CA VAL A 182 7.33 -4.55 15.73
C VAL A 182 6.15 -5.10 14.91
N VAL A 183 6.27 -5.14 13.58
CA VAL A 183 5.16 -5.54 12.72
C VAL A 183 5.01 -7.07 12.64
N LEU A 184 6.12 -7.82 12.56
CA LEU A 184 6.13 -9.26 12.33
C LEU A 184 6.11 -10.11 13.62
N VAL A 185 6.81 -9.71 14.68
CA VAL A 185 6.90 -10.55 15.91
C VAL A 185 5.56 -10.61 16.64
N TYR A 186 4.78 -9.53 16.62
CA TYR A 186 3.43 -9.54 17.17
C TYR A 186 2.41 -10.28 16.29
N THR A 187 2.64 -10.40 14.98
CA THR A 187 1.77 -11.19 14.09
C THR A 187 2.09 -12.69 14.17
N TYR A 188 3.34 -13.08 14.40
CA TYR A 188 3.74 -14.50 14.58
C TYR A 188 3.02 -15.18 15.74
N ASN A 189 2.84 -14.51 16.87
CA ASN A 189 2.20 -15.08 18.07
C ASN A 189 0.68 -15.31 17.95
N LEU A 190 0.01 -14.79 16.91
CA LEU A 190 -1.43 -14.98 16.69
C LEU A 190 -1.77 -15.81 15.43
N TYR A 191 -0.79 -16.04 14.54
CA TYR A 191 -1.00 -16.72 13.26
C TYR A 191 -0.09 -17.93 13.05
N ALA A 192 0.52 -18.48 14.10
CA ALA A 192 1.37 -19.68 14.04
C ALA A 192 0.68 -20.92 13.41
N HIS A 193 -0.64 -20.89 13.21
CA HIS A 193 -1.40 -21.95 12.51
C HIS A 193 -1.71 -21.66 11.03
N LEU A 194 -1.32 -20.49 10.48
CA LEU A 194 -1.84 -20.03 9.18
C LEU A 194 -0.80 -19.66 8.12
N ILE A 195 0.52 -19.71 8.41
CA ILE A 195 1.56 -19.61 7.36
C ILE A 195 2.80 -20.44 7.74
N VAL A 196 2.88 -21.69 7.27
CA VAL A 196 4.15 -22.37 6.89
C VAL A 196 3.78 -23.40 5.81
N PRO A 197 4.45 -23.41 4.65
CA PRO A 197 5.67 -24.20 4.58
C PRO A 197 6.82 -23.36 4.02
N PHE A 198 7.74 -22.97 4.90
CA PHE A 198 9.07 -22.56 4.51
C PHE A 198 10.01 -23.72 4.86
N GLU A 199 10.44 -24.44 3.84
CA GLU A 199 11.37 -25.56 3.89
C GLU A 199 12.81 -25.11 4.24
N VAL A 200 12.97 -24.12 5.14
CA VAL A 200 14.27 -23.58 5.55
C VAL A 200 14.32 -23.43 7.06
N LEU A 201 14.13 -24.53 7.79
CA LEU A 201 14.52 -24.67 9.19
C LEU A 201 14.98 -26.11 9.51
N LYS A 202 15.76 -26.74 8.62
CA LYS A 202 16.40 -28.04 8.93
C LYS A 202 17.83 -27.97 9.45
N ASP A 203 18.47 -26.80 9.53
CA ASP A 203 19.91 -26.73 9.85
C ASP A 203 20.29 -25.96 11.14
N LYS A 204 19.39 -25.86 12.13
CA LYS A 204 19.75 -25.22 13.42
C LYS A 204 19.39 -25.99 14.70
N GLU A 205 19.26 -27.32 14.62
CA GLU A 205 19.20 -28.20 15.81
C GLU A 205 20.19 -29.37 15.70
N ALA A 206 21.46 -29.07 15.39
CA ALA A 206 22.56 -30.04 15.50
C ALA A 206 23.80 -29.48 16.24
N ALA A 207 23.63 -28.43 17.05
CA ALA A 207 24.70 -27.89 17.88
C ALA A 207 24.15 -27.31 19.19
N GLN A 208 23.65 -28.20 20.06
CA GLN A 208 23.68 -28.02 21.52
C GLN A 208 23.58 -29.37 22.20
#